data_AF-A0A9P7H2Y2-F1
#
_entry.id   AF-A0A9P7H2Y2-F1
#
_cell.length_a   1.000
_cell.length_b   1.000
_cell.length_c   1.000
_cell.angle_alpha   90.00
_cell.angle_beta   90.00
_cell.angle_gamma   90.00
#
_symmetry.space_group_name_H-M   'P 1'
#
loop_
_entity.id
_entity.type
_entity.pdbx_description
1 polymer ?
#
loop_
_entity_poly.entity_id
_entity_poly.type
_entity_poly.pdbx_seq_one_letter_code
_entity_poly.pdbx_strand_id
1 'polypeptide(L)'
;MPCVYQSPSSPSNKKFSFSYHHNSNHSLASSSSKLNNKLTWIFQLNTHNTHTTISKLVPTSTQQLNMPYNYSISPEDAFGSDSPCNLDNCPIDWSLYGYRPSLAANIVFVVLFSLIGFVHAYLGFRWKSWGFMTGMLLGCVSEIVGYVGRIMMYYNPFSFNAFMIQIVCLTVAPVFYTASIYVTLSKTINFLDPTLSRFKPSLFYWIFIPFDIVCLILQAAGGAMSTSSDSSVGVDVSMAGLVLQVVVLVVFIAVFSDYMVRYWRSGRAKAFGWRMVAFFAGLSTAIILVLTRCIYRVAELREGYDGDLIKHEIPFIILEGVVIVLAAIALCFGHPGLVFNKTEATNSVSQTEKGVTSSSASNN
;
A
#
# COMPACT_ATOMS: atom_id res chain seq x y z
N MET A 1 -49.99 49.52 18.55
CA MET A 1 -50.88 48.64 19.34
C MET A 1 -50.03 47.50 19.90
N PRO A 2 -50.19 47.16 21.19
CA PRO A 2 -49.17 46.52 22.02
C PRO A 2 -49.54 45.07 22.43
N CYS A 3 -48.60 44.40 23.12
CA CYS A 3 -48.71 43.30 24.14
C CYS A 3 -47.41 42.48 24.06
N VAL A 4 -46.43 42.48 24.98
CA VAL A 4 -46.36 42.32 26.46
C VAL A 4 -46.90 40.97 26.96
N TYR A 5 -46.10 40.35 27.86
CA TYR A 5 -46.36 39.26 28.83
C TYR A 5 -46.15 37.81 28.34
N GLN A 6 -45.60 36.82 29.08
CA GLN A 6 -45.20 36.66 30.49
C GLN A 6 -44.35 35.38 30.64
N SER A 7 -43.35 35.37 31.55
CA SER A 7 -42.74 34.14 32.06
C SER A 7 -43.73 33.36 32.94
N PRO A 8 -43.69 32.01 32.97
CA PRO A 8 -44.15 31.27 34.13
C PRO A 8 -43.00 30.49 34.78
N SER A 9 -42.70 30.92 36.01
CA SER A 9 -42.47 30.10 37.21
C SER A 9 -42.04 28.63 37.07
N SER A 10 -40.87 28.33 37.64
CA SER A 10 -40.51 27.04 38.24
C SER A 10 -41.60 26.52 39.19
N PRO A 11 -41.84 25.20 39.22
CA PRO A 11 -42.11 24.56 40.49
C PRO A 11 -41.27 23.29 40.73
N SER A 12 -40.72 23.23 41.94
CA SER A 12 -40.54 22.05 42.78
C SER A 12 -39.49 20.99 42.41
N ASN A 13 -38.40 21.04 43.19
CA ASN A 13 -37.58 19.91 43.61
C ASN A 13 -38.42 18.64 43.84
N LYS A 14 -38.17 17.57 43.07
CA LYS A 14 -38.44 16.20 43.52
C LYS A 14 -37.10 15.48 43.70
N LYS A 15 -36.67 15.42 44.97
CA LYS A 15 -35.65 14.48 45.44
C LYS A 15 -36.17 13.06 45.19
N PHE A 16 -35.52 12.31 44.30
CA PHE A 16 -35.66 10.85 44.29
C PHE A 16 -34.71 10.28 45.33
N SER A 17 -35.28 9.76 46.42
CA SER A 17 -34.57 8.93 47.40
C SER A 17 -34.55 7.50 46.89
N PHE A 18 -33.36 6.94 46.66
CA PHE A 18 -33.19 5.50 46.47
C PHE A 18 -32.97 4.85 47.83
N SER A 19 -33.87 3.94 48.20
CA SER A 19 -33.72 3.09 49.38
C SER A 19 -32.88 1.88 48.99
N TYR A 20 -31.68 1.75 49.55
CA TYR A 20 -30.82 0.57 49.39
C TYR A 20 -31.22 -0.49 50.42
N HIS A 21 -31.73 -1.63 49.95
CA HIS A 21 -31.86 -2.82 50.79
C HIS A 21 -30.54 -3.60 50.74
N HIS A 22 -29.77 -3.51 51.82
CA HIS A 22 -28.59 -4.34 52.03
C HIS A 22 -29.07 -5.75 52.44
N ASN A 23 -28.80 -6.76 51.62
CA ASN A 23 -28.71 -8.13 52.14
C ASN A 23 -27.58 -8.88 51.45
N SER A 24 -26.72 -9.41 52.31
CA SER A 24 -25.42 -10.01 52.04
C SER A 24 -25.56 -11.35 51.33
N ASN A 25 -24.63 -11.69 50.43
CA ASN A 25 -23.81 -12.89 50.59
C ASN A 25 -22.68 -12.92 49.56
N HIS A 26 -21.46 -12.90 50.11
CA HIS A 26 -20.25 -13.36 49.46
C HIS A 26 -20.39 -14.84 49.07
N SER A 27 -19.62 -15.25 48.07
CA SER A 27 -19.46 -16.61 47.55
C SER A 27 -20.57 -17.12 46.63
N LEU A 28 -20.42 -16.84 45.33
CA LEU A 28 -20.59 -17.83 44.27
C LEU A 28 -19.95 -17.32 42.96
N ALA A 29 -19.03 -18.15 42.47
CA ALA A 29 -18.63 -18.27 41.06
C ALA A 29 -17.66 -17.23 40.47
N SER A 30 -16.39 -17.40 40.82
CA SER A 30 -15.21 -17.21 39.96
C SER A 30 -15.21 -18.06 38.67
N SER A 31 -16.36 -18.25 38.01
CA SER A 31 -16.48 -19.11 36.84
C SER A 31 -17.63 -18.68 35.94
N SER A 32 -17.52 -17.50 35.32
CA SER A 32 -18.37 -17.10 34.17
C SER A 32 -17.85 -15.85 33.43
N SER A 33 -16.54 -15.80 33.11
CA SER A 33 -15.99 -14.79 32.19
C SER A 33 -16.21 -15.11 30.70
N LYS A 34 -17.00 -16.15 30.38
CA LYS A 34 -17.28 -16.59 29.00
C LYS A 34 -18.77 -16.64 28.62
N LEU A 35 -19.71 -16.23 29.49
CA LEU A 35 -21.14 -16.40 29.22
C LEU A 35 -22.02 -15.14 29.27
N ASN A 36 -21.46 -13.95 29.50
CA ASN A 36 -22.27 -12.72 29.62
C ASN A 36 -22.49 -11.95 28.32
N ASN A 37 -21.93 -12.37 27.17
CA ASN A 37 -22.17 -11.71 25.88
C ASN A 37 -23.41 -12.21 25.11
N LYS A 38 -24.28 -13.02 25.73
CA LYS A 38 -25.45 -13.60 25.05
C LYS A 38 -26.78 -13.59 25.82
N LEU A 39 -26.92 -12.77 26.86
CA LEU A 39 -28.20 -12.63 27.56
C LEU A 39 -28.81 -11.25 27.35
N THR A 40 -29.77 -11.20 26.43
CA THR A 40 -30.67 -10.07 26.22
C THR A 40 -31.62 -10.00 27.42
N TRP A 41 -31.45 -9.00 28.29
CA TRP A 41 -32.40 -8.74 29.37
C TRP A 41 -33.63 -8.03 28.81
N ILE A 42 -34.76 -8.73 28.72
CA ILE A 42 -36.05 -8.13 28.37
C ILE A 42 -36.72 -7.69 29.67
N PHE A 43 -36.71 -6.38 29.95
CA PHE A 43 -37.57 -5.79 30.98
C PHE A 43 -38.94 -5.49 30.35
N GLN A 44 -39.97 -6.23 30.78
CA GLN A 44 -41.37 -5.93 30.49
C GLN A 44 -41.88 -4.89 31.49
N LEU A 45 -42.01 -3.64 31.04
CA LEU A 45 -42.77 -2.61 31.75
C LEU A 45 -44.25 -2.80 31.41
N ASN A 46 -45.03 -3.25 32.40
CA ASN A 46 -46.49 -3.32 32.26
C ASN A 46 -47.09 -1.97 32.71
N THR A 47 -47.45 -1.13 31.76
CA THR A 47 -48.27 0.07 32.01
C THR A 47 -49.47 0.05 31.08
N HIS A 48 -50.66 0.08 31.67
CA HIS A 48 -51.94 0.17 30.95
C HIS A 48 -51.98 1.46 30.10
N ASN A 49 -52.42 1.32 28.84
CA ASN A 49 -52.71 2.34 27.81
C ASN A 49 -51.56 2.80 26.88
N THR A 50 -51.58 2.21 25.68
CA THR A 50 -51.32 2.77 24.33
C THR A 50 -50.09 3.66 24.10
N HIS A 51 -48.96 3.03 23.79
CA HIS A 51 -48.09 3.22 22.60
C HIS A 51 -46.71 2.58 22.89
N THR A 52 -46.44 1.41 22.28
CA THR A 52 -45.19 0.67 22.47
C THR A 52 -44.17 1.07 21.42
N THR A 53 -43.16 1.86 21.78
CA THR A 53 -41.97 2.08 20.94
C THR A 53 -40.82 1.24 21.50
N ILE A 54 -40.38 0.23 20.74
CA ILE A 54 -39.24 -0.63 21.10
C ILE A 54 -37.97 0.09 20.65
N SER A 55 -37.29 0.78 21.56
CA SER A 55 -35.90 1.23 21.36
C SER A 55 -34.95 0.11 21.80
N LYS A 56 -34.21 -0.46 20.85
CA LYS A 56 -33.05 -1.32 21.14
C LYS A 56 -31.93 -0.42 21.68
N LEU A 57 -31.65 -0.50 22.98
CA LEU A 57 -30.40 0.02 23.54
C LEU A 57 -29.31 -1.03 23.31
N VAL A 58 -28.47 -0.79 22.30
CA VAL A 58 -27.15 -1.42 22.20
C VAL A 58 -26.28 -0.79 23.28
N PRO A 59 -25.57 -1.56 24.12
CA PRO A 59 -24.69 -0.97 25.12
C PRO A 59 -23.43 -0.45 24.43
N THR A 60 -23.47 0.77 23.93
CA THR A 60 -22.26 1.54 23.64
C THR A 60 -21.74 2.04 24.98
N SER A 61 -20.86 1.28 25.61
CA SER A 61 -20.12 1.76 26.77
C SER A 61 -19.14 2.84 26.29
N THR A 62 -19.60 4.08 26.19
CA THR A 62 -18.74 5.26 26.22
C THR A 62 -18.04 5.24 27.57
N GLN A 63 -16.79 4.77 27.61
CA GLN A 63 -15.92 4.97 28.75
C GLN A 63 -15.62 6.47 28.85
N GLN A 64 -16.42 7.17 29.66
CA GLN A 64 -16.12 8.54 30.09
C GLN A 64 -14.91 8.51 31.03
N LEU A 65 -13.70 8.64 30.46
CA LEU A 65 -12.51 8.98 31.22
C LEU A 65 -12.49 10.50 31.43
N ASN A 66 -12.69 10.92 32.68
CA ASN A 66 -12.71 12.32 33.11
C ASN A 66 -11.34 12.99 32.88
N MET A 67 -11.19 13.68 31.76
CA MET A 67 -10.17 14.72 31.53
C MET A 67 -10.74 16.09 31.90
N PRO A 68 -9.94 17.08 32.34
CA PRO A 68 -10.41 18.35 32.92
C PRO A 68 -11.07 19.34 31.93
N TYR A 69 -11.49 18.89 30.76
CA TYR A 69 -12.24 19.68 29.78
C TYR A 69 -13.30 18.76 29.16
N ASN A 70 -14.53 19.23 29.07
CA ASN A 70 -15.69 18.51 28.57
C ASN A 70 -15.60 18.31 27.04
N TYR A 71 -14.62 17.51 26.58
CA TYR A 71 -14.45 17.11 25.20
C TYR A 71 -14.87 15.64 25.08
N SER A 72 -16.07 15.41 24.56
CA SER A 72 -16.49 14.07 24.16
C SER A 72 -15.77 13.73 22.86
N ILE A 73 -14.76 12.86 22.94
CA ILE A 73 -14.08 12.33 21.76
C ILE A 73 -15.07 11.41 21.04
N SER A 74 -15.53 11.83 19.85
CA SER A 74 -16.31 10.97 18.97
C SER A 74 -15.39 10.09 18.11
N PRO A 75 -15.85 8.90 17.67
CA PRO A 75 -15.09 8.05 16.75
C PRO A 75 -14.73 8.76 15.44
N GLU A 76 -15.58 9.67 14.94
CA GLU A 76 -15.29 10.47 13.75
C GLU A 76 -14.08 11.42 13.87
N ASP A 77 -13.73 11.83 15.10
CA ASP A 77 -12.59 12.75 15.37
C ASP A 77 -11.29 11.99 15.69
N ALA A 78 -11.34 10.65 15.68
CA ALA A 78 -10.21 9.81 16.07
C ALA A 78 -9.05 9.85 15.06
N PHE A 79 -9.29 10.32 13.83
CA PHE A 79 -8.30 10.31 12.75
C PHE A 79 -8.31 11.62 11.95
N GLY A 80 -7.19 12.35 11.98
CA GLY A 80 -7.03 13.64 11.29
C GLY A 80 -5.77 14.38 11.74
N SER A 81 -5.44 15.49 11.07
CA SER A 81 -4.28 16.34 11.40
C SER A 81 -4.31 16.85 12.84
N ASP A 82 -5.51 17.09 13.36
CA ASP A 82 -5.76 17.69 14.68
C ASP A 82 -6.38 16.71 15.69
N SER A 83 -6.24 15.39 15.45
CA SER A 83 -6.82 14.37 16.34
C SER A 83 -6.16 14.38 17.74
N PRO A 84 -6.92 14.49 18.85
CA PRO A 84 -6.38 14.43 20.21
C PRO A 84 -6.19 12.98 20.72
N CYS A 85 -6.49 11.99 19.88
CA CYS A 85 -6.44 10.58 20.25
C CYS A 85 -5.01 10.03 20.35
N ASN A 86 -4.78 9.26 21.42
CA ASN A 86 -3.58 8.49 21.67
C ASN A 86 -3.97 7.15 22.30
N LEU A 87 -3.03 6.20 22.38
CA LEU A 87 -3.25 4.86 22.98
C LEU A 87 -3.78 4.91 24.43
N ASP A 88 -3.51 5.97 25.17
CA ASP A 88 -3.95 6.14 26.56
C ASP A 88 -5.39 6.68 26.67
N ASN A 89 -5.87 7.39 25.64
CA ASN A 89 -7.11 8.17 25.68
C ASN A 89 -8.22 7.61 24.81
N CYS A 90 -7.89 6.83 23.78
CA CYS A 90 -8.84 6.28 22.81
C CYS A 90 -8.64 4.76 22.64
N PRO A 91 -9.71 3.96 22.56
CA PRO A 91 -9.60 2.53 22.30
C PRO A 91 -9.04 2.28 20.91
N ILE A 92 -8.20 1.24 20.77
CA ILE A 92 -7.50 0.94 19.52
C ILE A 92 -8.43 0.60 18.35
N ASP A 93 -9.66 0.16 18.65
CA ASP A 93 -10.70 -0.14 17.66
C ASP A 93 -11.14 1.11 16.87
N TRP A 94 -10.89 2.31 17.41
CA TRP A 94 -11.16 3.58 16.72
C TRP A 94 -10.02 4.03 15.80
N SER A 95 -8.88 3.33 15.82
CA SER A 95 -7.81 3.59 14.86
C SER A 95 -8.19 3.07 13.48
N LEU A 96 -7.61 3.65 12.42
CA LEU A 96 -7.93 3.28 11.04
C LEU A 96 -7.80 1.77 10.76
N TYR A 97 -6.84 1.10 11.40
CA TYR A 97 -6.61 -0.34 11.24
C TYR A 97 -7.42 -1.20 12.22
N GLY A 98 -7.90 -0.65 13.33
CA GLY A 98 -8.51 -1.41 14.42
C GLY A 98 -7.56 -2.36 15.15
N TYR A 99 -6.25 -2.33 14.86
CA TYR A 99 -5.24 -3.15 15.52
C TYR A 99 -3.89 -2.40 15.58
N ARG A 100 -2.98 -2.91 16.42
CA ARG A 100 -1.61 -2.39 16.55
C ARG A 100 -0.67 -3.12 15.58
N PRO A 101 0.00 -2.43 14.64
CA PRO A 101 0.94 -3.07 13.72
C PRO A 101 2.09 -3.80 14.43
N SER A 102 2.53 -4.95 13.94
CA SER A 102 3.63 -5.73 14.49
C SER A 102 4.98 -5.03 14.31
N LEU A 103 5.57 -4.57 15.42
CA LEU A 103 6.90 -3.93 15.42
C LEU A 103 7.98 -4.84 14.81
N ALA A 104 7.99 -6.12 15.17
CA ALA A 104 9.00 -7.07 14.73
C ALA A 104 8.95 -7.27 13.21
N ALA A 105 7.76 -7.43 12.63
CA ALA A 105 7.60 -7.61 11.18
C ALA A 105 8.11 -6.39 10.41
N ASN A 106 7.74 -5.18 10.85
CA ASN A 106 8.14 -3.95 10.18
C ASN A 106 9.66 -3.70 10.23
N ILE A 107 10.31 -4.00 11.36
CA ILE A 107 11.78 -3.91 11.49
C ILE A 107 12.46 -4.89 10.52
N VAL A 108 11.95 -6.13 10.41
CA VAL A 108 12.48 -7.11 9.46
C VAL A 108 12.40 -6.61 8.03
N PHE A 109 11.29 -6.00 7.61
CA PHE A 109 11.17 -5.42 6.27
C PHE A 109 12.15 -4.28 6.04
N VAL A 110 12.32 -3.36 6.99
CA VAL A 110 13.32 -2.27 6.89
C VAL A 110 14.73 -2.84 6.67
N VAL A 111 15.11 -3.85 7.44
CA VAL A 111 16.43 -4.50 7.31
C VAL A 111 16.57 -5.19 5.96
N LEU A 112 15.55 -5.94 5.52
CA LEU A 112 15.56 -6.65 4.24
C LEU A 112 15.67 -5.68 3.05
N PHE A 113 14.87 -4.62 3.01
CA PHE A 113 14.95 -3.62 1.93
C PHE A 113 16.26 -2.85 1.95
N SER A 114 16.84 -2.61 3.13
CA SER A 114 18.17 -2.01 3.24
C SER A 114 19.23 -2.92 2.62
N LEU A 115 19.24 -4.21 2.98
CA LEU A 115 20.19 -5.18 2.42
C LEU A 115 20.03 -5.34 0.91
N ILE A 116 18.79 -5.47 0.43
CA ILE A 116 18.49 -5.56 -1.01
C ILE A 116 18.92 -4.29 -1.74
N GLY A 117 18.66 -3.12 -1.16
CA GLY A 117 19.11 -1.82 -1.69
C GLY A 117 20.63 -1.74 -1.82
N PHE A 118 21.38 -2.19 -0.80
CA PHE A 118 22.84 -2.27 -0.86
C PHE A 118 23.34 -3.21 -1.96
N VAL A 119 22.70 -4.37 -2.11
CA VAL A 119 23.03 -5.31 -3.19
C VAL A 119 22.78 -4.66 -4.55
N HIS A 120 21.62 -4.05 -4.78
CA HIS A 120 21.32 -3.34 -6.04
C HIS A 120 22.25 -2.17 -6.31
N ALA A 121 22.64 -1.41 -5.28
CA ALA A 121 23.63 -0.36 -5.41
C ALA A 121 24.97 -0.95 -5.88
N TYR A 122 25.46 -2.01 -5.23
CA TYR A 122 26.71 -2.67 -5.60
C TYR A 122 26.68 -3.21 -7.04
N LEU A 123 25.61 -3.93 -7.42
CA LEU A 123 25.44 -4.43 -8.79
C LEU A 123 25.36 -3.28 -9.81
N GLY A 124 24.64 -2.22 -9.47
CA GLY A 124 24.48 -1.02 -10.30
C GLY A 124 25.80 -0.30 -10.57
N PHE A 125 26.62 -0.11 -9.53
CA PHE A 125 27.96 0.48 -9.67
C PHE A 125 28.90 -0.44 -10.46
N ARG A 126 28.91 -1.75 -10.15
CA ARG A 126 29.79 -2.74 -10.80
C ARG A 126 29.55 -2.85 -12.31
N TRP A 127 28.31 -2.69 -12.75
CA TRP A 127 27.90 -2.83 -14.15
C TRP A 127 27.51 -1.51 -14.83
N LYS A 128 27.67 -0.36 -14.14
CA LYS A 128 27.44 1.00 -14.67
C LYS A 128 26.03 1.20 -15.25
N SER A 129 25.03 0.51 -14.71
CA SER A 129 23.63 0.55 -15.15
C SER A 129 22.83 1.62 -14.40
N TRP A 130 23.23 2.89 -14.57
CA TRP A 130 22.69 4.04 -13.84
C TRP A 130 21.16 4.11 -13.81
N GLY A 131 20.48 3.94 -14.95
CA GLY A 131 19.01 4.02 -15.01
C GLY A 131 18.29 2.93 -14.20
N PHE A 132 18.80 1.70 -14.21
CA PHE A 132 18.24 0.60 -13.40
C PHE A 132 18.54 0.80 -11.91
N MET A 133 19.78 1.22 -11.60
CA MET A 133 20.23 1.47 -10.24
C MET A 133 19.40 2.56 -9.56
N THR A 134 19.16 3.69 -10.24
CA THR A 134 18.41 4.81 -9.66
C THR A 134 16.99 4.41 -9.30
N GLY A 135 16.26 3.74 -10.20
CA GLY A 135 14.89 3.30 -9.91
C GLY A 135 14.85 2.25 -8.78
N MET A 136 15.75 1.27 -8.78
CA MET A 136 15.81 0.29 -7.68
C MET A 136 16.12 0.93 -6.33
N LEU A 137 17.04 1.89 -6.28
CA LEU A 137 17.38 2.58 -5.03
C LEU A 137 16.24 3.46 -4.54
N LEU A 138 15.59 4.22 -5.43
CA LEU A 138 14.41 5.02 -5.07
C LEU A 138 13.29 4.13 -4.55
N GLY A 139 13.02 2.99 -5.21
CA GLY A 139 12.05 2.00 -4.73
C GLY A 139 12.39 1.46 -3.35
N CYS A 140 13.64 1.05 -3.10
CA CYS A 140 14.06 0.54 -1.79
C CYS A 140 13.96 1.61 -0.70
N VAL A 141 14.35 2.85 -0.99
CA VAL A 141 14.23 3.97 -0.04
C VAL A 141 12.77 4.27 0.27
N SER A 142 11.90 4.29 -0.74
CA SER A 142 10.46 4.47 -0.55
C SER A 142 9.86 3.35 0.32
N GLU A 143 10.24 2.08 0.11
CA GLU A 143 9.80 0.98 1.00
C GLU A 143 10.28 1.20 2.44
N ILE A 144 11.55 1.52 2.65
CA ILE A 144 12.12 1.76 3.99
C ILE A 144 11.35 2.87 4.70
N VAL A 145 11.13 4.01 4.04
CA VAL A 145 10.38 5.14 4.63
C VAL A 145 8.94 4.74 4.92
N GLY A 146 8.30 3.95 4.04
CA GLY A 146 6.96 3.42 4.25
C GLY A 146 6.86 2.55 5.51
N TYR A 147 7.78 1.59 5.70
CA TYR A 147 7.83 0.76 6.90
C TYR A 147 8.22 1.53 8.16
N VAL A 148 9.03 2.59 8.05
CA VAL A 148 9.28 3.51 9.17
C VAL A 148 7.99 4.23 9.57
N GLY A 149 7.18 4.69 8.63
CA GLY A 149 5.83 5.23 8.92
C GLY A 149 4.95 4.22 9.68
N ARG A 150 5.03 2.94 9.30
CA ARG A 150 4.33 1.85 10.00
C ARG A 150 4.86 1.60 11.42
N ILE A 151 6.17 1.74 11.63
CA ILE A 151 6.78 1.70 12.97
C ILE A 151 6.32 2.89 13.81
N MET A 152 6.18 4.09 13.24
CA MET A 152 5.63 5.23 13.96
C MET A 152 4.18 4.96 14.41
N MET A 153 3.38 4.29 13.58
CA MET A 153 2.02 3.87 13.96
C MET A 153 1.96 2.78 15.03
N TYR A 154 3.05 2.05 15.29
CA TYR A 154 3.13 1.18 16.47
C TYR A 154 3.10 1.98 17.78
N TYR A 155 3.73 3.15 17.80
CA TYR A 155 3.76 4.02 18.98
C TYR A 155 2.52 4.91 19.07
N ASN A 156 1.98 5.35 17.93
CA ASN A 156 0.73 6.09 17.89
C ASN A 156 -0.09 5.74 16.63
N PRO A 157 -1.05 4.81 16.72
CA PRO A 157 -1.85 4.36 15.58
C PRO A 157 -2.84 5.41 15.07
N PHE A 158 -3.07 6.49 15.81
CA PHE A 158 -3.93 7.61 15.42
C PHE A 158 -3.18 8.71 14.66
N SER A 159 -1.85 8.57 14.51
CA SER A 159 -1.03 9.58 13.84
C SER A 159 -1.31 9.62 12.33
N PHE A 160 -2.04 10.64 11.90
CA PHE A 160 -2.35 10.90 10.49
C PHE A 160 -1.09 11.01 9.62
N ASN A 161 -0.07 11.72 10.09
CA ASN A 161 1.19 11.89 9.37
C ASN A 161 1.91 10.54 9.15
N ALA A 162 1.92 9.68 10.17
CA ALA A 162 2.56 8.37 10.06
C ALA A 162 1.83 7.46 9.05
N PHE A 163 0.50 7.53 9.03
CA PHE A 163 -0.31 6.83 8.03
C PHE A 163 -0.06 7.35 6.61
N MET A 164 -0.06 8.68 6.41
CA MET A 164 0.20 9.28 5.10
C MET A 164 1.58 8.93 4.57
N ILE A 165 2.62 9.00 5.41
CA ILE A 165 3.97 8.58 5.04
C ILE A 165 3.98 7.11 4.62
N GLN A 166 3.33 6.23 5.38
CA GLN A 166 3.25 4.82 5.03
C GLN A 166 2.57 4.62 3.67
N ILE A 167 1.33 5.10 3.50
CA ILE A 167 0.53 4.78 2.32
C ILE A 167 1.15 5.37 1.07
N VAL A 168 1.66 6.61 1.13
CA VAL A 168 2.31 7.26 -0.02
C VAL A 168 3.60 6.55 -0.37
N CYS A 169 4.49 6.31 0.59
CA CYS A 169 5.81 5.75 0.29
C CYS A 169 5.72 4.30 -0.20
N LEU A 170 4.88 3.47 0.44
CA LEU A 170 4.66 2.10 -0.03
C LEU A 170 4.07 2.10 -1.44
N THR A 171 3.14 3.01 -1.76
CA THR A 171 2.46 3.09 -3.07
C THR A 171 3.38 3.57 -4.19
N VAL A 172 4.31 4.47 -3.88
CA VAL A 172 5.28 5.02 -4.85
C VAL A 172 6.38 3.99 -5.19
N ALA A 173 6.81 3.18 -4.22
CA ALA A 173 7.87 2.18 -4.41
C ALA A 173 7.73 1.25 -5.65
N PRO A 174 6.58 0.59 -5.91
CA PRO A 174 6.42 -0.31 -7.05
C PRO A 174 6.54 0.41 -8.39
N VAL A 175 6.18 1.69 -8.46
CA VAL A 175 6.35 2.51 -9.68
C VAL A 175 7.83 2.69 -10.03
N PHE A 176 8.70 2.80 -9.03
CA PHE A 176 10.14 2.85 -9.28
C PHE A 176 10.70 1.49 -9.73
N TYR A 177 10.15 0.39 -9.23
CA TYR A 177 10.49 -0.96 -9.73
C TYR A 177 10.02 -1.16 -11.18
N THR A 178 8.79 -0.75 -11.52
CA THR A 178 8.30 -0.83 -12.92
C THR A 178 9.11 0.07 -13.85
N ALA A 179 9.47 1.29 -13.43
CA ALA A 179 10.35 2.16 -14.21
C ALA A 179 11.72 1.50 -14.51
N SER A 180 12.31 0.83 -13.52
CA SER A 180 13.57 0.08 -13.69
C SER A 180 13.41 -1.08 -14.67
N ILE A 181 12.29 -1.80 -14.60
CA ILE A 181 11.91 -2.87 -15.52
C ILE A 181 11.74 -2.33 -16.94
N TYR A 182 11.06 -1.20 -17.13
CA TYR A 182 10.82 -0.58 -18.44
C TYR A 182 12.12 -0.16 -19.13
N VAL A 183 13.04 0.47 -18.39
CA VAL A 183 14.36 0.85 -18.90
C VAL A 183 15.18 -0.38 -19.28
N THR A 184 15.13 -1.43 -18.46
CA THR A 184 15.86 -2.67 -18.70
C THR A 184 15.31 -3.41 -19.91
N LEU A 185 13.99 -3.51 -20.04
CA LEU A 185 13.32 -4.14 -21.18
C LEU A 185 13.59 -3.42 -22.48
N SER A 186 13.54 -2.09 -22.49
CA SER A 186 13.89 -1.29 -23.66
C SER A 186 15.30 -1.60 -24.17
N LYS A 187 16.27 -1.72 -23.27
CA LYS A 187 17.66 -2.10 -23.63
C LYS A 187 17.75 -3.53 -24.13
N THR A 188 17.02 -4.47 -23.52
CA THR A 188 17.00 -5.87 -23.95
C THR A 188 16.41 -6.04 -25.34
N ILE A 189 15.31 -5.35 -25.65
CA ILE A 189 14.70 -5.39 -26.99
C ILE A 189 15.65 -4.83 -28.04
N ASN A 190 16.34 -3.71 -27.74
CA ASN A 190 17.34 -3.13 -28.63
C ASN A 190 18.55 -4.05 -28.87
N PHE A 191 18.92 -4.87 -27.88
CA PHE A 191 20.04 -5.80 -27.99
C PHE A 191 19.69 -7.09 -28.73
N LEU A 192 18.49 -7.65 -28.50
CA LEU A 192 18.09 -8.92 -29.10
C LEU A 192 17.76 -8.79 -30.58
N ASP A 193 16.69 -8.03 -30.88
CA ASP A 193 16.29 -7.70 -32.25
C ASP A 193 15.18 -6.63 -32.18
N PRO A 194 15.47 -5.37 -32.56
CA PRO A 194 14.47 -4.31 -32.58
C PRO A 194 13.44 -4.47 -33.71
N THR A 195 13.74 -5.24 -34.76
CA THR A 195 12.85 -5.39 -35.94
C THR A 195 11.64 -6.28 -35.67
N LEU A 196 11.75 -7.18 -34.70
CA LEU A 196 10.64 -8.03 -34.25
C LEU A 196 9.65 -7.29 -33.34
N SER A 197 10.06 -6.15 -32.77
CA SER A 197 9.20 -5.32 -31.93
C SER A 197 8.23 -4.51 -32.77
N ARG A 198 6.92 -4.64 -32.50
CA ARG A 198 5.89 -3.82 -33.15
C ARG A 198 6.04 -2.33 -32.84
N PHE A 199 6.60 -2.02 -31.67
CA PHE A 199 6.76 -0.65 -31.17
C PHE A 199 8.22 -0.32 -30.96
N LYS A 200 8.59 0.95 -31.18
CA LYS A 200 9.95 1.41 -30.91
C LYS A 200 10.28 1.19 -29.44
N PRO A 201 11.41 0.54 -29.10
CA PRO A 201 11.75 0.22 -27.72
C PRO A 201 11.87 1.44 -26.80
N SER A 202 12.22 2.60 -27.35
CA SER A 202 12.28 3.87 -26.61
C SER A 202 10.91 4.40 -26.17
N LEU A 203 9.83 3.97 -26.83
CA LEU A 203 8.47 4.42 -26.56
C LEU A 203 7.94 3.87 -25.22
N PHE A 204 8.43 2.69 -24.80
CA PHE A 204 7.97 2.04 -23.57
C PHE A 204 8.25 2.90 -22.33
N TYR A 205 9.48 3.32 -22.07
CA TYR A 205 9.71 4.14 -20.87
C TYR A 205 9.19 5.57 -21.04
N TRP A 206 9.09 6.11 -22.27
CA TRP A 206 8.58 7.45 -22.53
C TRP A 206 7.06 7.60 -22.34
N ILE A 207 6.28 6.54 -22.56
CA ILE A 207 4.83 6.57 -22.37
C ILE A 207 4.43 6.06 -21.00
N PHE A 208 5.01 4.93 -20.56
CA PHE A 208 4.54 4.24 -19.37
C PHE A 208 4.96 4.96 -18.06
N ILE A 209 6.16 5.58 -18.01
CA ILE A 209 6.61 6.30 -16.80
C ILE A 209 5.74 7.54 -16.51
N PRO A 210 5.47 8.46 -17.46
CA PRO A 210 4.58 9.60 -17.19
C PRO A 210 3.17 9.17 -16.78
N PHE A 211 2.68 8.06 -17.35
CA PHE A 211 1.37 7.55 -17.00
C PHE A 211 1.33 7.02 -15.56
N ASP A 212 2.36 6.30 -15.12
CA ASP A 212 2.50 5.89 -13.72
C ASP A 212 2.59 7.11 -12.78
N ILE A 213 3.28 8.19 -13.19
CA ILE A 213 3.32 9.45 -12.42
C ILE A 213 1.92 10.07 -12.30
N VAL A 214 1.14 10.11 -13.39
CA VAL A 214 -0.25 10.58 -13.33
C VAL A 214 -1.08 9.74 -12.37
N CYS A 215 -0.92 8.41 -12.39
CA CYS A 215 -1.58 7.52 -11.44
C CYS A 215 -1.18 7.83 -9.99
N LEU A 216 0.10 8.12 -9.72
CA LEU A 216 0.58 8.50 -8.39
C LEU A 216 0.01 9.84 -7.93
N ILE A 217 -0.13 10.81 -8.84
CA ILE A 217 -0.73 12.12 -8.54
C ILE A 217 -2.20 11.95 -8.17
N LEU A 218 -2.96 11.13 -8.92
CA LEU A 218 -4.35 10.82 -8.58
C LEU A 218 -4.47 10.15 -7.21
N GLN A 219 -3.56 9.22 -6.89
CA GLN A 219 -3.54 8.55 -5.59
C GLN A 219 -3.22 9.52 -4.44
N ALA A 220 -2.21 10.38 -4.61
CA ALA A 220 -1.84 11.39 -3.62
C ALA A 220 -2.94 12.44 -3.44
N ALA A 221 -3.54 12.92 -4.53
CA ALA A 221 -4.63 13.87 -4.50
C ALA A 221 -5.88 13.28 -3.85
N GLY A 222 -6.29 12.07 -4.24
CA GLY A 222 -7.43 11.39 -3.63
C GLY A 222 -7.20 11.10 -2.13
N GLY A 223 -5.97 10.72 -1.76
CA GLY A 223 -5.62 10.45 -0.36
C GLY A 223 -5.69 11.72 0.48
N ALA A 224 -5.19 12.83 -0.04
CA ALA A 224 -5.32 14.13 0.60
C ALA A 224 -6.78 14.62 0.67
N MET A 225 -7.60 14.38 -0.37
CA MET A 225 -9.01 14.76 -0.39
C MET A 225 -9.86 13.93 0.58
N SER A 226 -9.45 12.67 0.85
CA SER A 226 -10.16 11.78 1.77
C SER A 226 -10.21 12.27 3.22
N THR A 227 -9.44 13.33 3.55
CA THR A 227 -9.44 13.98 4.87
C THR A 227 -10.40 15.15 4.99
N SER A 228 -11.05 15.55 3.89
CA SER A 228 -12.01 16.65 3.85
C SER A 228 -13.45 16.15 4.07
N SER A 229 -14.42 17.06 4.18
CA SER A 229 -15.83 16.73 4.47
C SER A 229 -16.47 15.74 3.50
N ASP A 230 -15.94 15.63 2.27
CA ASP A 230 -16.39 14.67 1.25
C ASP A 230 -15.36 13.55 1.05
N SER A 231 -15.14 12.75 2.11
CA SER A 231 -14.13 11.68 2.13
C SER A 231 -14.33 10.61 1.07
N SER A 232 -15.57 10.35 0.64
CA SER A 232 -15.91 9.37 -0.40
C SER A 232 -15.31 9.72 -1.76
N VAL A 233 -15.38 10.99 -2.16
CA VAL A 233 -14.80 11.47 -3.44
C VAL A 233 -13.29 11.28 -3.44
N GLY A 234 -12.63 11.53 -2.31
CA GLY A 234 -11.19 11.29 -2.17
C GLY A 234 -10.81 9.83 -2.37
N VAL A 235 -11.55 8.91 -1.74
CA VAL A 235 -11.34 7.46 -1.90
C VAL A 235 -11.53 7.04 -3.36
N ASP A 236 -12.58 7.51 -4.03
CA ASP A 236 -12.85 7.19 -5.43
C ASP A 236 -11.73 7.70 -6.37
N VAL A 237 -11.21 8.90 -6.12
CA VAL A 237 -10.09 9.47 -6.89
C VAL A 237 -8.80 8.66 -6.68
N SER A 238 -8.49 8.25 -5.45
CA SER A 238 -7.35 7.37 -5.18
C SER A 238 -7.50 6.00 -5.83
N MET A 239 -8.70 5.41 -5.76
CA MET A 239 -9.01 4.13 -6.37
C MET A 239 -8.88 4.20 -7.89
N ALA A 240 -9.32 5.29 -8.52
CA ALA A 240 -9.15 5.50 -9.95
C ALA A 240 -7.68 5.46 -10.36
N GLY A 241 -6.79 6.10 -9.59
CA GLY A 241 -5.34 6.05 -9.82
C GLY A 241 -4.75 4.64 -9.75
N LEU A 242 -5.17 3.84 -8.76
CA LEU A 242 -4.73 2.44 -8.63
C LEU A 242 -5.23 1.54 -9.76
N VAL A 243 -6.50 1.66 -10.14
CA VAL A 243 -7.09 0.89 -11.25
C VAL A 243 -6.37 1.24 -12.56
N LEU A 244 -6.14 2.53 -12.78
CA LEU A 244 -5.45 3.06 -13.94
C LEU A 244 -4.02 2.50 -14.03
N GLN A 245 -3.30 2.45 -12.90
CA GLN A 245 -1.97 1.85 -12.79
C GLN A 245 -1.96 0.34 -13.12
N VAL A 246 -2.95 -0.43 -12.63
CA VAL A 246 -3.08 -1.87 -12.96
C VAL A 246 -3.31 -2.07 -14.45
N VAL A 247 -4.22 -1.30 -15.06
CA VAL A 247 -4.54 -1.43 -16.50
C VAL A 247 -3.30 -1.21 -17.35
N VAL A 248 -2.49 -0.21 -17.02
CA VAL A 248 -1.26 0.12 -17.75
C VAL A 248 -0.23 -0.99 -17.64
N LEU A 249 -0.03 -1.50 -16.42
CA LEU A 249 0.90 -2.59 -16.18
C LEU A 249 0.46 -3.86 -16.92
N VAL A 250 -0.84 -4.16 -17.00
CA VAL A 250 -1.38 -5.29 -17.76
C VAL A 250 -1.16 -5.10 -19.27
N VAL A 251 -1.42 -3.90 -19.81
CA VAL A 251 -1.13 -3.59 -21.22
C VAL A 251 0.36 -3.75 -21.52
N PHE A 252 1.22 -3.28 -20.62
CA PHE A 252 2.67 -3.46 -20.74
C PHE A 252 3.06 -4.95 -20.80
N ILE A 253 2.53 -5.76 -19.89
CA ILE A 253 2.76 -7.21 -19.84
C ILE A 253 2.31 -7.87 -21.15
N ALA A 254 1.14 -7.50 -21.66
CA ALA A 254 0.61 -8.04 -22.91
C ALA A 254 1.52 -7.71 -24.11
N VAL A 255 1.97 -6.46 -24.23
CA VAL A 255 2.87 -6.05 -25.31
C VAL A 255 4.24 -6.75 -25.20
N PHE A 256 4.78 -6.85 -23.99
CA PHE A 256 6.05 -7.56 -23.77
C PHE A 256 5.93 -9.07 -24.06
N SER A 257 4.83 -9.70 -23.64
CA SER A 257 4.55 -11.11 -23.90
C SER A 257 4.41 -11.39 -25.40
N ASP A 258 3.73 -10.51 -26.16
CA ASP A 258 3.65 -10.61 -27.62
C ASP A 258 5.04 -10.56 -28.28
N TYR A 259 5.91 -9.64 -27.82
CA TYR A 259 7.30 -9.58 -28.30
C TYR A 259 8.08 -10.88 -27.99
N MET A 260 7.96 -11.40 -26.76
CA MET A 260 8.62 -12.65 -26.37
C MET A 260 8.13 -13.85 -27.17
N VAL A 261 6.82 -13.98 -27.42
CA VAL A 261 6.25 -15.06 -28.25
C VAL A 261 6.75 -14.96 -29.69
N ARG A 262 6.84 -13.77 -30.27
CA ARG A 262 7.41 -13.54 -31.60
C ARG A 262 8.89 -13.91 -31.65
N TYR A 263 9.64 -13.52 -30.63
CA TYR A 263 11.05 -13.86 -30.50
C TYR A 263 11.27 -15.39 -30.42
N TRP A 264 10.46 -16.10 -29.64
CA TRP A 264 10.46 -17.57 -29.58
C TRP A 264 10.10 -18.22 -30.91
N ARG A 265 9.06 -17.72 -31.60
CA ARG A 265 8.66 -18.24 -32.93
C ARG A 265 9.70 -18.00 -34.02
N SER A 266 10.53 -16.96 -33.89
CA SER A 266 11.64 -16.72 -34.82
C SER A 266 12.78 -17.75 -34.74
N GLY A 267 12.74 -18.67 -33.76
CA GLY A 267 13.75 -19.71 -33.56
C GLY A 267 15.06 -19.22 -32.93
N ARG A 268 15.24 -17.90 -32.79
CA ARG A 268 16.46 -17.26 -32.24
C ARG A 268 16.67 -17.51 -30.75
N ALA A 269 15.62 -17.87 -30.04
CA ALA A 269 15.69 -18.18 -28.61
C ALA A 269 16.38 -19.49 -28.26
N LYS A 270 16.65 -20.36 -29.23
CA LYS A 270 17.47 -21.56 -29.02
C LYS A 270 18.91 -21.22 -28.59
N ALA A 271 19.35 -19.98 -28.81
CA ALA A 271 20.65 -19.48 -28.39
C ALA A 271 20.68 -18.96 -26.93
N PHE A 272 19.58 -19.06 -26.18
CA PHE A 272 19.56 -18.59 -24.79
C PHE A 272 20.40 -19.50 -23.88
N GLY A 273 21.56 -18.98 -23.46
CA GLY A 273 22.31 -19.55 -22.35
C GLY A 273 21.60 -19.37 -21.01
N TRP A 274 22.05 -20.08 -19.98
CA TRP A 274 21.47 -20.06 -18.63
C TRP A 274 21.33 -18.63 -18.04
N ARG A 275 22.23 -17.72 -18.38
CA ARG A 275 22.20 -16.31 -17.95
C ARG A 275 21.00 -15.54 -18.51
N MET A 276 20.67 -15.75 -19.78
CA MET A 276 19.51 -15.12 -20.43
C MET A 276 18.21 -15.65 -19.83
N VAL A 277 18.14 -16.96 -19.60
CA VAL A 277 16.97 -17.60 -18.98
C VAL A 277 16.76 -17.06 -17.57
N ALA A 278 17.82 -16.98 -16.74
CA ALA A 278 17.73 -16.41 -15.40
C ALA A 278 17.28 -14.94 -15.40
N PHE A 279 17.80 -14.14 -16.35
CA PHE A 279 17.40 -12.75 -16.51
C PHE A 279 15.92 -12.59 -16.85
N PHE A 280 15.42 -13.31 -17.86
CA PHE A 280 14.00 -13.24 -18.24
C PHE A 280 13.09 -13.82 -17.15
N ALA A 281 13.48 -14.92 -16.52
CA ALA A 281 12.74 -15.49 -15.40
C ALA A 281 12.63 -14.50 -14.24
N GLY A 282 13.74 -13.90 -13.81
CA GLY A 282 13.73 -12.90 -12.73
C GLY A 282 12.86 -11.68 -13.06
N LEU A 283 12.92 -11.21 -14.30
CA LEU A 283 12.14 -10.07 -14.77
C LEU A 283 10.63 -10.39 -14.83
N SER A 284 10.26 -11.53 -15.41
CA SER A 284 8.87 -11.99 -15.46
C SER A 284 8.31 -12.24 -14.06
N THR A 285 9.07 -12.88 -13.17
CA THR A 285 8.67 -13.08 -11.77
C THR A 285 8.46 -11.74 -11.06
N ALA A 286 9.36 -10.78 -11.21
CA ALA A 286 9.21 -9.46 -10.61
C ALA A 286 7.96 -8.73 -11.10
N ILE A 287 7.69 -8.76 -12.41
CA ILE A 287 6.50 -8.12 -13.00
C ILE A 287 5.21 -8.73 -12.46
N ILE A 288 5.14 -10.07 -12.37
CA ILE A 288 3.96 -10.76 -11.83
C ILE A 288 3.75 -10.40 -10.36
N LEU A 289 4.80 -10.38 -9.55
CA LEU A 289 4.71 -10.03 -8.13
C LEU A 289 4.25 -8.58 -7.94
N VAL A 290 4.81 -7.62 -8.70
CA VAL A 290 4.37 -6.23 -8.65
C VAL A 290 2.90 -6.09 -9.10
N LEU A 291 2.48 -6.84 -10.13
CA LEU A 291 1.08 -6.85 -10.56
C LEU A 291 0.16 -7.39 -9.47
N THR A 292 0.52 -8.50 -8.82
CA THR A 292 -0.25 -9.07 -7.70
C THR A 292 -0.46 -8.02 -6.60
N ARG A 293 0.59 -7.27 -6.27
CA ARG A 293 0.52 -6.17 -5.30
C ARG A 293 -0.42 -5.05 -5.76
N CYS A 294 -0.32 -4.61 -7.02
CA CYS A 294 -1.21 -3.57 -7.53
C CYS A 294 -2.70 -4.00 -7.52
N ILE A 295 -2.98 -5.27 -7.82
CA ILE A 295 -4.34 -5.83 -7.74
C ILE A 295 -4.83 -5.87 -6.29
N TYR A 296 -3.97 -6.29 -5.35
CA TYR A 296 -4.32 -6.29 -3.93
C TYR A 296 -4.66 -4.88 -3.43
N ARG A 297 -3.90 -3.85 -3.82
CA ARG A 297 -4.22 -2.45 -3.45
C ARG A 297 -5.57 -1.98 -3.98
N VAL A 298 -5.93 -2.35 -5.21
CA VAL A 298 -7.27 -2.07 -5.75
C VAL A 298 -8.35 -2.78 -4.92
N ALA A 299 -8.13 -4.04 -4.55
CA ALA A 299 -9.08 -4.80 -3.75
C ALA A 299 -9.23 -4.25 -2.32
N GLU A 300 -8.12 -3.83 -1.70
CA GLU A 300 -8.08 -3.21 -0.37
C GLU A 300 -8.90 -1.92 -0.34
N LEU A 301 -8.73 -1.02 -1.32
CA LEU A 301 -9.44 0.26 -1.37
C LEU A 301 -10.87 0.17 -1.90
N ARG A 302 -11.22 -0.90 -2.63
CA ARG A 302 -12.59 -1.14 -3.13
C ARG A 302 -13.61 -1.29 -2.00
N GLU A 303 -13.21 -1.88 -0.88
CA GLU A 303 -14.06 -2.07 0.30
C GLU A 303 -14.10 -0.82 1.20
N GLY A 304 -13.31 0.21 0.87
CA GLY A 304 -13.13 1.40 1.70
C GLY A 304 -12.36 1.12 3.00
N TYR A 305 -12.15 2.14 3.81
CA TYR A 305 -11.39 2.05 5.06
C TYR A 305 -12.04 1.19 6.16
N ASP A 306 -13.31 0.78 5.98
CA ASP A 306 -14.05 -0.06 6.93
C ASP A 306 -14.07 -1.55 6.54
N GLY A 307 -13.44 -1.91 5.42
CA GLY A 307 -13.38 -3.27 4.87
C GLY A 307 -12.59 -4.27 5.73
N ASP A 308 -12.99 -5.54 5.70
CA ASP A 308 -12.37 -6.61 6.48
C ASP A 308 -10.90 -6.86 6.08
N LEU A 309 -10.53 -6.51 4.84
CA LEU A 309 -9.15 -6.65 4.34
C LEU A 309 -8.16 -5.70 5.03
N ILE A 310 -8.59 -4.49 5.44
CA ILE A 310 -7.73 -3.51 6.12
C ILE A 310 -7.55 -3.88 7.60
N LYS A 311 -8.56 -4.53 8.19
CA LYS A 311 -8.60 -4.94 9.61
C LYS A 311 -7.76 -6.20 9.90
N HIS A 312 -7.31 -6.92 8.87
CA HIS A 312 -6.45 -8.08 9.02
C HIS A 312 -5.00 -7.80 8.65
N GLU A 313 -4.11 -7.91 9.65
CA GLU A 313 -2.67 -7.62 9.48
C GLU A 313 -1.93 -8.62 8.58
N ILE A 314 -2.26 -9.91 8.70
CA ILE A 314 -1.57 -11.00 8.01
C ILE A 314 -1.59 -10.85 6.47
N PRO A 315 -2.75 -10.64 5.81
CA PRO A 315 -2.79 -10.46 4.37
C PRO A 315 -2.00 -9.22 3.93
N PHE A 316 -2.01 -8.14 4.71
CA PHE A 316 -1.18 -6.97 4.43
C PHE A 316 0.31 -7.34 4.44
N ILE A 317 0.81 -7.96 5.51
CA ILE A 317 2.23 -8.31 5.64
C ILE A 317 2.71 -9.18 4.47
N ILE A 318 1.89 -10.16 4.08
CA ILE A 318 2.25 -11.09 3.01
C ILE A 318 2.17 -10.39 1.64
N LEU A 319 1.05 -9.76 1.32
CA LEU A 319 0.77 -9.28 -0.03
C LEU A 319 1.43 -7.92 -0.34
N GLU A 320 1.64 -7.07 0.67
CA GLU A 320 2.35 -5.79 0.50
C GLU A 320 3.84 -5.93 0.76
N GLY A 321 4.24 -6.65 1.81
CA GLY A 321 5.64 -6.77 2.19
C GLY A 321 6.37 -7.89 1.49
N VAL A 322 5.96 -9.14 1.72
CA VAL A 322 6.70 -10.30 1.22
C VAL A 322 6.74 -10.33 -0.31
N VAL A 323 5.63 -10.03 -0.98
CA VAL A 323 5.56 -9.99 -2.45
C VAL A 323 6.56 -9.00 -3.04
N ILE A 324 6.69 -7.81 -2.46
CA ILE A 324 7.62 -6.78 -2.96
C ILE A 324 9.07 -7.10 -2.62
N VAL A 325 9.36 -7.67 -1.45
CA VAL A 325 10.69 -8.21 -1.13
C VAL A 325 11.10 -9.25 -2.16
N LEU A 326 10.21 -10.20 -2.47
CA LEU A 326 10.46 -11.23 -3.49
C LEU A 326 10.65 -10.61 -4.88
N ALA A 327 9.89 -9.57 -5.23
CA ALA A 327 10.05 -8.86 -6.50
C ALA A 327 11.43 -8.18 -6.58
N ALA A 328 11.86 -7.51 -5.51
CA ALA A 328 13.15 -6.83 -5.45
C ALA A 328 14.33 -7.83 -5.50
N ILE A 329 14.17 -9.01 -4.89
CA ILE A 329 15.15 -10.11 -5.01
C ILE A 329 15.15 -10.68 -6.44
N ALA A 330 13.98 -10.90 -7.04
CA ALA A 330 13.87 -11.38 -8.42
C ALA A 330 14.56 -10.43 -9.41
N LEU A 331 14.48 -9.11 -9.16
CA LEU A 331 15.18 -8.09 -9.94
C LEU A 331 16.70 -8.12 -9.79
N CYS A 332 17.27 -8.73 -8.73
CA CYS A 332 18.71 -9.00 -8.67
C CYS A 332 19.15 -9.96 -9.78
N PHE A 333 18.32 -10.97 -10.08
CA PHE A 333 18.54 -11.91 -11.18
C PHE A 333 18.15 -11.31 -12.54
N GLY A 334 17.19 -10.39 -12.56
CA GLY A 334 16.84 -9.57 -13.73
C GLY A 334 17.81 -8.43 -14.04
N HIS A 335 19.01 -8.41 -13.44
CA HIS A 335 19.91 -7.27 -13.60
C HIS A 335 20.51 -7.20 -15.03
N PRO A 336 20.46 -6.04 -15.71
CA PRO A 336 20.95 -5.87 -17.09
C PRO A 336 22.41 -6.32 -17.30
N GLY A 337 23.27 -6.14 -16.29
CA GLY A 337 24.67 -6.56 -16.32
C GLY A 337 24.94 -8.07 -16.46
N LEU A 338 23.94 -8.93 -16.24
CA LEU A 338 24.06 -10.38 -16.50
C LEU A 338 24.00 -10.71 -18.01
N VAL A 339 23.31 -9.86 -18.77
CA VAL A 339 23.09 -10.02 -20.21
C VAL A 339 24.05 -9.15 -21.01
N PHE A 340 24.22 -7.88 -20.61
CA PHE A 340 25.10 -6.93 -21.29
C PHE A 340 26.53 -7.00 -20.72
N ASN A 341 27.23 -8.11 -20.96
CA ASN A 341 28.64 -8.20 -20.59
C ASN A 341 29.48 -7.35 -21.56
N LYS A 342 30.34 -6.47 -21.02
CA LYS A 342 31.21 -5.55 -21.79
C LYS A 342 32.12 -6.25 -22.82
N THR A 343 32.32 -7.56 -22.70
CA THR A 343 33.24 -8.31 -23.57
C THR A 343 32.78 -8.34 -25.04
N GLU A 344 31.48 -8.23 -25.34
CA GLU A 344 31.03 -8.23 -26.74
C GLU A 344 31.05 -6.85 -27.41
N ALA A 345 31.01 -5.76 -26.64
CA ALA A 345 31.17 -4.41 -27.18
C ALA A 345 32.61 -4.14 -27.66
N THR A 346 33.60 -4.84 -27.10
CA THR A 346 34.99 -4.78 -27.60
C THR A 346 35.16 -5.58 -28.90
N ASN A 347 34.37 -6.64 -29.10
CA ASN A 347 34.43 -7.46 -30.32
C ASN A 347 33.72 -6.80 -31.51
N SER A 348 32.63 -6.06 -31.29
CA SER A 348 31.97 -5.29 -32.37
C SER A 348 32.81 -4.11 -32.84
N VAL A 349 33.49 -3.40 -31.93
CA VAL A 349 34.43 -2.33 -32.30
C VAL A 349 35.67 -2.90 -33.00
N SER A 350 36.22 -4.04 -32.54
CA SER A 350 37.36 -4.70 -33.21
C SER A 350 37.01 -5.30 -34.58
N GLN A 351 35.76 -5.72 -34.82
CA GLN A 351 35.32 -6.19 -36.14
C GLN A 351 35.03 -5.04 -37.11
N THR A 352 34.51 -3.90 -36.65
CA THR A 352 34.35 -2.69 -37.48
C THR A 352 35.70 -2.10 -37.86
N GLU A 353 36.69 -2.10 -36.95
CA GLU A 353 38.03 -1.56 -37.23
C GLU A 353 38.82 -2.44 -38.22
N LYS A 354 38.68 -3.77 -38.14
CA LYS A 354 39.28 -4.72 -39.11
C LYS A 354 38.60 -4.72 -40.49
N GLY A 355 37.29 -4.46 -40.55
CA GLY A 355 36.57 -4.35 -41.83
C GLY A 355 36.91 -3.08 -42.61
N VAL A 356 37.18 -1.98 -41.90
CA VAL A 356 37.58 -0.70 -42.52
C VAL A 356 39.03 -0.75 -43.04
N THR A 357 39.95 -1.42 -42.35
CA THR A 357 41.35 -1.55 -42.83
C THR A 357 41.50 -2.48 -44.04
N SER A 358 40.66 -3.52 -44.16
CA SER A 358 40.71 -4.43 -45.33
C SER A 358 40.18 -3.82 -46.63
N SER A 359 39.25 -2.86 -46.56
CA SER A 359 38.72 -2.18 -47.75
C SER A 359 39.64 -1.08 -48.29
N SER A 360 40.59 -0.58 -47.49
CA SER A 360 41.57 0.42 -47.93
C SER A 360 42.83 -0.17 -48.59
N ALA A 361 43.09 -1.47 -48.44
CA ALA A 361 44.28 -2.13 -49.00
C ALA A 361 44.07 -2.78 -50.38
N SER A 362 42.84 -2.79 -50.91
CA SER A 362 42.50 -3.38 -52.21
C SER A 362 42.41 -2.35 -53.36
N ASN A 363 42.72 -1.07 -53.11
CA ASN A 363 42.55 0.02 -54.07
C ASN A 363 43.85 0.80 -54.36
N ASN A 364 45.01 0.15 -54.28
CA ASN A 364 46.27 0.72 -54.77
C ASN A 364 47.01 -0.26 -55.68
#